data_AF-A0A932BZM9-F1
#
_entry.id   AF-A0A932BZM9-F1
#
_cell.length_a   1.000
_cell.length_b   1.000
_cell.length_c   1.000
_cell.angle_alpha   90.00
_cell.angle_beta   90.00
_cell.angle_gamma   90.00
#
_symmetry.space_group_name_H-M   'P 1'
#
loop_
_entity.id
_entity.type
_entity.pdbx_description
1 polymer ?
#
loop_
_entity_poly.entity_id
_entity_poly.type
_entity_poly.pdbx_seq_one_letter_code
_entity_poly.pdbx_strand_id
1 'polypeptide(L)'
;MTTNTPPASAKFCSECATPLNPNAKFCHNCAAPVEGSVPGAAAPGMWGALRWGVPALAVLALAAVIYARSGATVAAPDGATAMPLGAAGGLGGAKSMDIGSMSPEERADRLFNRVMRLWGEGRADSAAFFAPMAMGAIEALAPLNAHRRYDMGLVALVGGDVKKAAAEADTILARSPNHLLGYVLAARAAEASGSAAKAQQFREKLVAAEKAERAKALPEYTDHDADIKAAAGQAKKPKA
;
A
#
# COMPACT_ATOMS: atom_id res chain seq x y z
N MET A 1 -22.09 -51.84 28.11
CA MET A 1 -21.99 -52.04 26.65
C MET A 1 -21.11 -50.94 26.10
N THR A 2 -19.81 -51.21 25.96
CA THR A 2 -18.81 -50.27 25.41
C THR A 2 -18.74 -50.46 23.90
N THR A 3 -19.17 -49.47 23.11
CA THR A 3 -19.08 -49.50 21.65
C THR A 3 -17.66 -49.09 21.23
N ASN A 4 -16.89 -50.04 20.70
CA ASN A 4 -15.66 -49.78 19.96
C ASN A 4 -15.99 -49.07 18.64
N THR A 5 -15.73 -47.77 18.55
CA THR A 5 -15.72 -47.04 17.27
C THR A 5 -14.34 -47.22 16.64
N PRO A 6 -14.21 -47.79 15.42
CA PRO A 6 -12.92 -47.87 14.75
C PRO A 6 -12.40 -46.45 14.42
N PRO A 7 -11.09 -46.18 14.54
CA PRO A 7 -10.55 -44.88 14.19
C PRO A 7 -10.77 -44.62 12.69
N ALA A 8 -11.30 -43.44 12.37
CA ALA A 8 -11.45 -42.99 11.00
C ALA A 8 -10.08 -42.99 10.30
N SER A 9 -9.99 -43.64 9.14
CA SER A 9 -8.76 -43.69 8.35
C SER A 9 -8.22 -42.29 8.10
N ALA A 10 -6.96 -42.04 8.46
CA ALA A 10 -6.30 -40.77 8.22
C ALA A 10 -6.25 -40.49 6.71
N LYS A 11 -6.74 -39.32 6.30
CA LYS A 11 -6.61 -38.84 4.92
C LYS A 11 -5.29 -38.11 4.76
N PHE A 12 -4.62 -38.30 3.62
CA PHE A 12 -3.36 -37.64 3.29
C PHE A 12 -3.55 -36.72 2.09
N CYS A 13 -2.78 -35.64 2.04
CA CYS A 13 -2.75 -34.74 0.89
C CYS A 13 -2.19 -35.47 -0.34
N SER A 14 -2.87 -35.41 -1.48
CA SER A 14 -2.41 -36.00 -2.75
C SER A 14 -1.11 -35.38 -3.25
N GLU A 15 -0.84 -34.11 -2.93
CA GLU A 15 0.32 -33.38 -3.45
C GLU A 15 1.59 -33.47 -2.60
N CYS A 16 1.46 -33.62 -1.29
CA CYS A 16 2.62 -33.62 -0.39
C CYS A 16 2.60 -34.73 0.67
N ALA A 17 1.63 -35.66 0.59
CA ALA A 17 1.45 -36.79 1.50
C ALA A 17 1.35 -36.43 3.00
N THR A 18 1.17 -35.14 3.35
CA THR A 18 0.99 -34.70 4.74
C THR A 18 -0.40 -35.12 5.25
N PRO A 19 -0.51 -35.64 6.49
CA PRO A 19 -1.81 -35.98 7.08
C PRO A 19 -2.71 -34.75 7.17
N LEU A 20 -3.97 -34.90 6.76
CA LEU A 20 -4.95 -33.83 6.76
C LEU A 20 -5.78 -33.85 8.05
N ASN A 21 -6.08 -32.66 8.57
CA ASN A 21 -7.05 -32.52 9.64
C ASN A 21 -8.45 -32.95 9.15
N PRO A 22 -9.30 -33.53 10.03
CA PRO A 22 -10.69 -33.84 9.69
C PRO A 22 -11.40 -32.57 9.19
N ASN A 23 -12.01 -32.63 8.00
CA ASN A 23 -12.71 -31.51 7.33
C ASN A 23 -11.84 -30.37 6.79
N ALA A 24 -10.52 -30.56 6.62
CA ALA A 24 -9.68 -29.56 5.95
C ALA A 24 -10.10 -29.36 4.49
N LYS A 25 -10.37 -28.11 4.08
CA LYS A 25 -10.61 -27.73 2.68
C LYS A 25 -9.32 -27.53 1.88
N PHE A 26 -8.21 -27.25 2.59
CA PHE A 26 -6.88 -27.03 2.04
C PHE A 26 -5.83 -27.70 2.94
N CYS A 27 -4.72 -28.15 2.36
CA CYS A 27 -3.59 -28.69 3.12
C CYS A 27 -2.87 -27.56 3.88
N HIS A 28 -2.60 -27.75 5.17
CA HIS A 28 -1.90 -26.75 5.99
C HIS A 28 -0.41 -26.61 5.63
N ASN A 29 0.19 -27.62 4.98
CA ASN A 29 1.61 -27.64 4.68
C ASN A 29 1.92 -27.08 3.27
N CYS A 30 1.16 -27.49 2.25
CA CYS A 30 1.40 -27.06 0.86
C CYS A 30 0.30 -26.17 0.25
N ALA A 31 -0.76 -25.86 1.01
CA ALA A 31 -1.93 -25.09 0.56
C ALA A 31 -2.76 -25.70 -0.60
N ALA A 32 -2.45 -26.93 -1.05
CA ALA A 32 -3.23 -27.60 -2.08
C ALA A 32 -4.70 -27.81 -1.64
N PRO A 33 -5.68 -27.59 -2.53
CA PRO A 33 -7.08 -27.85 -2.23
C PRO A 33 -7.31 -29.35 -2.04
N VAL A 34 -8.14 -29.72 -1.07
CA VAL A 34 -8.54 -31.12 -0.84
C VAL A 34 -9.75 -31.40 -1.72
N GLU A 35 -9.62 -32.37 -2.64
CA GLU A 35 -10.68 -32.75 -3.58
C GLU A 35 -11.99 -33.08 -2.83
N GLY A 36 -13.10 -32.48 -3.28
CA GLY A 36 -14.44 -32.68 -2.72
C GLY A 36 -15.02 -31.51 -1.89
N SER A 37 -14.33 -30.37 -1.77
CA SER A 37 -14.82 -29.20 -1.00
C SER A 37 -15.49 -28.09 -1.83
N VAL A 38 -16.13 -28.42 -2.95
CA VAL A 38 -16.96 -27.45 -3.70
C VAL A 38 -18.40 -27.54 -3.18
N PRO A 39 -19.02 -26.46 -2.67
CA PRO A 39 -20.46 -26.45 -2.48
C PRO A 39 -21.11 -26.60 -3.86
N GLY A 40 -21.96 -27.62 -4.03
CA GLY A 40 -22.65 -27.89 -5.28
C GLY A 40 -23.41 -26.64 -5.77
N ALA A 41 -23.13 -26.22 -7.00
CA ALA A 41 -23.95 -25.25 -7.69
C ALA A 41 -25.31 -25.89 -7.99
N ALA A 42 -26.32 -25.55 -7.20
CA ALA A 42 -27.71 -25.81 -7.54
C ALA A 42 -28.06 -24.97 -8.79
N ALA A 43 -28.54 -25.63 -9.84
CA ALA A 43 -29.02 -24.96 -11.05
C ALA A 43 -30.22 -24.05 -10.71
N PRO A 44 -30.23 -22.77 -11.13
CA PRO A 44 -31.41 -21.93 -10.95
C PRO A 44 -32.48 -22.28 -11.99
N GLY A 45 -33.68 -22.58 -11.50
CA GLY A 45 -34.87 -22.76 -12.33
C GLY A 45 -35.31 -21.47 -13.02
N MET A 46 -35.84 -21.62 -14.23
CA MET A 46 -36.18 -20.58 -15.23
C MET A 46 -37.28 -19.57 -14.81
N TRP A 47 -37.80 -19.57 -13.58
CA TRP A 47 -39.00 -18.79 -13.21
C TRP A 47 -38.78 -17.70 -12.13
N GLY A 48 -37.56 -17.17 -12.01
CA GLY A 48 -37.24 -16.01 -11.13
C GLY A 48 -36.72 -14.77 -11.86
N ALA A 49 -36.54 -14.85 -13.18
CA ALA A 49 -35.71 -13.93 -13.96
C ALA A 49 -36.42 -12.62 -14.42
N LEU A 50 -37.39 -12.07 -13.67
CA LEU A 50 -38.12 -10.89 -14.12
C LEU A 50 -38.34 -9.76 -13.11
N ARG A 51 -37.41 -9.51 -12.16
CA ARG A 51 -37.44 -8.21 -11.45
C ARG A 51 -36.14 -7.43 -11.25
N TRP A 52 -34.99 -7.95 -11.69
CA TRP A 52 -33.70 -7.24 -11.55
C TRP A 52 -32.79 -7.36 -12.79
N GLY A 53 -33.36 -7.41 -14.00
CA GLY A 53 -32.59 -7.62 -15.23
C GLY A 53 -31.74 -6.43 -15.69
N VAL A 54 -32.05 -5.21 -15.25
CA VAL A 54 -31.40 -3.98 -15.75
C VAL A 54 -29.97 -3.75 -15.22
N PRO A 55 -29.65 -3.94 -13.92
CA PRO A 55 -28.27 -3.70 -13.44
C PRO A 55 -27.25 -4.74 -13.94
N ALA A 56 -27.66 -5.99 -14.18
CA ALA A 56 -26.74 -7.05 -14.61
C ALA A 56 -26.24 -6.84 -16.05
N LEU A 57 -27.11 -6.39 -16.95
CA LEU A 57 -26.75 -6.07 -18.33
C LEU A 57 -25.84 -4.83 -18.41
N ALA A 58 -26.04 -3.84 -17.55
CA ALA A 58 -25.18 -2.65 -17.49
C ALA A 58 -23.75 -3.00 -17.03
N VAL A 59 -23.61 -3.88 -16.04
CA VAL A 59 -22.30 -4.35 -15.56
C VAL A 59 -21.59 -5.21 -16.62
N LEU A 60 -22.32 -6.08 -17.33
CA LEU A 60 -21.77 -6.87 -18.42
C LEU A 60 -21.33 -6.01 -19.61
N ALA A 61 -22.13 -5.00 -19.98
CA ALA A 61 -21.76 -4.06 -21.03
C ALA A 61 -20.52 -3.23 -20.65
N LEU A 62 -20.43 -2.78 -19.39
CA LEU A 62 -19.27 -2.05 -18.89
C LEU A 62 -18.00 -2.93 -18.89
N ALA A 63 -18.11 -4.19 -18.47
CA ALA A 63 -17.01 -5.15 -18.50
C ALA A 63 -16.53 -5.43 -19.94
N ALA A 64 -17.47 -5.56 -20.90
CA ALA A 64 -17.12 -5.74 -22.31
C ALA A 64 -16.41 -4.52 -22.91
N VAL A 65 -16.79 -3.30 -22.53
CA VAL A 65 -16.12 -2.06 -22.97
C VAL A 65 -14.72 -1.93 -22.36
N ILE A 66 -14.52 -2.36 -21.11
CA ILE A 66 -13.20 -2.39 -20.47
C ILE A 66 -12.30 -3.40 -21.21
N TYR A 67 -12.82 -4.58 -21.51
CA TYR A 67 -12.08 -5.64 -22.20
C TYR A 67 -11.72 -5.26 -23.65
N ALA A 68 -12.62 -4.57 -24.35
CA ALA A 68 -12.39 -4.08 -25.71
C ALA A 68 -11.38 -2.91 -25.77
N ARG A 69 -11.24 -2.14 -24.69
CA ARG A 69 -10.22 -1.08 -24.59
C ARG A 69 -8.83 -1.60 -24.20
N SER A 70 -8.77 -2.73 -23.49
CA SER A 70 -7.53 -3.43 -23.16
C SER A 70 -7.12 -4.39 -24.28
N GLY A 71 -6.93 -3.86 -25.50
CA GLY A 71 -6.33 -4.60 -26.61
C GLY A 71 -4.90 -5.01 -26.29
N ALA A 72 -4.74 -6.12 -25.56
CA ALA A 72 -3.52 -6.89 -25.45
C ALA A 72 -3.90 -8.35 -25.71
N THR A 73 -3.59 -8.81 -26.92
CA THR A 73 -3.69 -10.20 -27.32
C THR A 73 -2.75 -11.04 -26.44
N VAL A 74 -3.29 -11.88 -25.58
CA VAL A 74 -2.53 -13.00 -25.00
C VAL A 74 -2.91 -14.24 -25.79
N ALA A 75 -2.06 -14.59 -26.75
CA ALA A 75 -2.05 -15.93 -27.30
C ALA A 75 -1.63 -16.90 -26.18
N ALA A 76 -2.35 -18.00 -26.02
CA ALA A 76 -1.98 -19.08 -25.12
C ALA A 76 -0.71 -19.78 -25.64
N PRO A 77 0.27 -20.11 -24.78
CA PRO A 77 1.24 -21.14 -25.09
C PRO A 77 0.77 -22.48 -24.50
N ASP A 78 0.40 -23.40 -25.39
CA ASP A 78 0.53 -24.83 -25.16
C ASP A 78 2.01 -25.19 -25.11
N GLY A 79 2.43 -25.90 -24.06
CA GLY A 79 3.81 -26.39 -23.95
C GLY A 79 4.30 -26.49 -22.51
N ALA A 80 3.93 -27.59 -21.86
CA ALA A 80 4.58 -28.04 -20.63
C ALA A 80 6.08 -28.27 -20.88
N THR A 81 6.91 -27.40 -20.30
CA THR A 81 8.29 -27.74 -19.95
C THR A 81 8.38 -27.66 -18.43
N ALA A 82 8.61 -28.81 -17.81
CA ALA A 82 8.90 -28.92 -16.39
C ALA A 82 10.16 -28.12 -16.08
N MET A 83 10.01 -26.99 -15.39
CA MET A 83 11.12 -26.29 -14.75
C MET A 83 11.49 -27.08 -13.48
N PRO A 84 12.77 -27.47 -13.31
CA PRO A 84 13.19 -28.09 -12.05
C PRO A 84 13.06 -27.06 -10.91
N LEU A 85 12.19 -27.36 -9.95
CA LEU A 85 12.20 -26.70 -8.64
C LEU A 85 13.41 -27.24 -7.87
N GLY A 86 14.55 -26.61 -8.14
CA GLY A 86 15.86 -27.06 -7.64
C GLY A 86 16.96 -26.07 -7.97
N ALA A 87 16.69 -24.77 -7.79
CA ALA A 87 17.73 -23.75 -7.62
C ALA A 87 17.07 -22.55 -6.94
N ALA A 88 17.50 -22.25 -5.72
CA ALA A 88 17.43 -20.89 -5.22
C ALA A 88 17.94 -19.97 -6.33
N GLY A 89 17.03 -19.18 -6.91
CA GLY A 89 17.36 -18.24 -7.98
C GLY A 89 18.53 -17.40 -7.52
N GLY A 90 19.64 -17.52 -8.25
CA GLY A 90 20.85 -16.77 -7.98
C GLY A 90 20.53 -15.29 -7.84
N LEU A 91 20.81 -14.77 -6.65
CA LEU A 91 21.73 -13.68 -6.34
C LEU A 91 22.59 -13.17 -7.51
N GLY A 92 21.96 -12.86 -8.64
CA GLY A 92 22.58 -12.25 -9.81
C GLY A 92 22.51 -10.73 -9.70
N GLY A 93 23.42 -10.16 -8.90
CA GLY A 93 23.94 -8.81 -9.15
C GLY A 93 23.24 -7.62 -8.49
N ALA A 94 22.14 -7.79 -7.74
CA ALA A 94 21.87 -6.81 -6.69
C ALA A 94 22.81 -7.19 -5.54
N LYS A 95 23.98 -6.54 -5.43
CA LYS A 95 24.73 -6.50 -4.16
C LYS A 95 23.66 -6.38 -3.09
N SER A 96 23.47 -7.40 -2.25
CA SER A 96 22.72 -7.26 -1.01
C SER A 96 23.33 -6.03 -0.37
N MET A 97 22.59 -4.92 -0.44
CA MET A 97 23.17 -3.62 -0.21
C MET A 97 23.68 -3.63 1.22
N ASP A 98 24.98 -3.40 1.40
CA ASP A 98 25.63 -3.54 2.70
C ASP A 98 25.17 -2.38 3.61
N ILE A 99 23.99 -2.54 4.21
CA ILE A 99 23.34 -1.55 5.09
C ILE A 99 24.24 -1.24 6.30
N GLY A 100 25.14 -2.16 6.66
CA GLY A 100 26.10 -1.98 7.75
C GLY A 100 27.20 -0.94 7.46
N SER A 101 27.43 -0.61 6.18
CA SER A 101 28.47 0.36 5.77
C SER A 101 27.95 1.77 5.47
N MET A 102 26.62 1.99 5.52
CA MET A 102 26.01 3.30 5.27
C MET A 102 25.96 4.16 6.53
N SER A 103 26.05 5.49 6.36
CA SER A 103 25.73 6.39 7.47
C SER A 103 24.26 6.23 7.90
N PRO A 104 23.91 6.58 9.15
CA PRO A 104 22.52 6.61 9.58
C PRO A 104 21.60 7.43 8.66
N GLU A 105 22.09 8.58 8.20
CA GLU A 105 21.38 9.48 7.29
C GLU A 105 21.13 8.83 5.92
N GLU A 106 22.18 8.26 5.30
CA GLU A 106 22.07 7.60 4.00
C GLU A 106 21.10 6.42 4.04
N ARG A 107 21.10 5.68 5.16
CA ARG A 107 20.16 4.58 5.38
C ARG A 107 18.72 5.08 5.45
N ALA A 108 18.46 6.14 6.20
CA ALA A 108 17.13 6.75 6.30
C ALA A 108 16.67 7.27 4.93
N ASP A 109 17.53 7.99 4.21
CA ASP A 109 17.22 8.56 2.89
C ASP A 109 16.91 7.47 1.87
N ARG A 110 17.67 6.38 1.84
CA ARG A 110 17.39 5.26 0.94
C ARG A 110 16.06 4.58 1.22
N LEU A 111 15.75 4.36 2.50
CA LEU A 111 14.48 3.74 2.89
C LEU A 111 13.30 4.66 2.58
N PHE A 112 13.42 5.95 2.89
CA PHE A 112 12.44 6.98 2.51
C PHE A 112 12.21 6.99 1.00
N ASN A 113 13.27 7.13 0.21
CA ASN A 113 13.18 7.16 -1.25
C ASN A 113 12.55 5.89 -1.82
N ARG A 114 12.84 4.73 -1.23
CA ARG A 114 12.22 3.46 -1.63
C ARG A 114 10.72 3.45 -1.37
N VAL A 115 10.29 3.88 -0.18
CA VAL A 115 8.87 3.97 0.18
C VAL A 115 8.15 4.93 -0.76
N MET A 116 8.66 6.14 -0.93
CA MET A 116 8.03 7.18 -1.75
C MET A 116 7.99 6.80 -3.24
N ARG A 117 9.05 6.17 -3.77
CA ARG A 117 9.05 5.65 -5.14
C ARG A 117 7.99 4.57 -5.34
N LEU A 118 7.93 3.56 -4.46
CA LEU A 118 6.93 2.49 -4.56
C LEU A 118 5.50 3.04 -4.44
N TRP A 119 5.29 4.01 -3.55
CA TRP A 119 4.01 4.70 -3.42
C TRP A 119 3.64 5.43 -4.71
N GLY A 120 4.55 6.21 -5.30
CA GLY A 120 4.35 6.91 -6.56
C GLY A 120 4.11 5.99 -7.76
N GLU A 121 4.66 4.77 -7.74
CA GLU A 121 4.42 3.72 -8.74
C GLU A 121 3.07 3.00 -8.57
N GLY A 122 2.25 3.38 -7.58
CA GLY A 122 0.97 2.71 -7.27
C GLY A 122 1.13 1.38 -6.55
N ARG A 123 2.34 1.04 -6.08
CA ARG A 123 2.64 -0.20 -5.37
C ARG A 123 2.44 -0.04 -3.85
N ALA A 124 1.22 0.33 -3.47
CA ALA A 124 0.86 0.70 -2.09
C ALA A 124 1.23 -0.39 -1.06
N ASP A 125 0.92 -1.66 -1.33
CA ASP A 125 1.25 -2.76 -0.40
C ASP A 125 2.76 -2.91 -0.17
N SER A 126 3.55 -2.75 -1.24
CA SER A 126 5.02 -2.78 -1.13
C SER A 126 5.54 -1.56 -0.36
N ALA A 127 4.97 -0.38 -0.57
CA ALA A 127 5.38 0.83 0.12
C ALA A 127 5.06 0.75 1.63
N ALA A 128 3.86 0.30 1.98
CA ALA A 128 3.42 0.08 3.35
C ALA A 128 4.28 -0.97 4.06
N PHE A 129 4.69 -2.03 3.38
CA PHE A 129 5.60 -3.04 3.92
C PHE A 129 6.95 -2.45 4.39
N PHE A 130 7.51 -1.50 3.64
CA PHE A 130 8.78 -0.86 4.01
C PHE A 130 8.63 0.32 4.97
N ALA A 131 7.41 0.85 5.17
CA ALA A 131 7.17 2.05 5.97
C ALA A 131 7.67 1.94 7.42
N PRO A 132 7.44 0.85 8.18
CA PRO A 132 7.96 0.72 9.55
C PRO A 132 9.49 0.77 9.62
N MET A 133 10.17 0.18 8.64
CA MET A 133 11.63 0.18 8.57
C MET A 133 12.17 1.59 8.28
N ALA A 134 11.52 2.32 7.37
CA ALA A 134 11.86 3.72 7.08
C ALA A 134 11.60 4.63 8.30
N MET A 135 10.47 4.46 9.00
CA MET A 135 10.19 5.22 10.22
C MET A 135 11.25 4.97 11.30
N GLY A 136 11.61 3.71 11.57
CA GLY A 136 12.66 3.40 12.54
C GLY A 136 14.02 3.99 12.15
N ALA A 137 14.36 4.02 10.86
CA ALA A 137 15.60 4.63 10.38
C ALA A 137 15.61 6.16 10.54
N ILE A 138 14.48 6.83 10.28
CA ILE A 138 14.34 8.29 10.47
C ILE A 138 14.36 8.62 11.97
N GLU A 139 13.66 7.85 12.81
CA GLU A 139 13.62 8.05 14.27
C GLU A 139 15.01 7.96 14.91
N ALA A 140 15.87 7.07 14.40
CA ALA A 140 17.25 6.93 14.85
C ALA A 140 18.13 8.18 14.60
N LEU A 141 17.66 9.15 13.80
CA LEU A 141 18.35 10.43 13.57
C LEU A 141 18.01 11.49 14.65
N ALA A 142 17.30 11.12 15.72
CA ALA A 142 16.88 12.06 16.74
C ALA A 142 18.06 12.87 17.33
N PRO A 143 17.87 14.19 17.59
CA PRO A 143 16.62 14.95 17.48
C PRO A 143 16.26 15.34 16.04
N LEU A 144 14.98 15.18 15.67
CA LEU A 144 14.51 15.47 14.31
C LEU A 144 14.27 16.97 14.07
N ASN A 145 14.86 17.48 12.99
CA ASN A 145 14.55 18.79 12.41
C ASN A 145 13.25 18.76 11.59
N ALA A 146 12.82 19.90 11.04
CA ALA A 146 11.55 20.00 10.31
C ALA A 146 11.53 19.12 9.05
N HIS A 147 12.64 19.02 8.32
CA HIS A 147 12.80 18.11 7.18
C HIS A 147 12.52 16.66 7.60
N ARG A 148 13.24 16.14 8.61
CA ARG A 148 13.08 14.73 9.03
C ARG A 148 11.71 14.42 9.62
N ARG A 149 11.06 15.40 10.24
CA ARG A 149 9.65 15.26 10.68
C ARG A 149 8.69 15.20 9.51
N TYR A 150 8.94 15.99 8.47
CA TYR A 150 8.17 15.92 7.23
C TYR A 150 8.32 14.53 6.58
N ASP A 151 9.54 14.03 6.42
CA ASP A 151 9.81 12.69 5.89
C ASP A 151 9.10 11.59 6.69
N MET A 152 9.23 11.64 8.03
CA MET A 152 8.54 10.74 8.96
C MET A 152 7.03 10.77 8.74
N GLY A 153 6.45 11.95 8.61
CA GLY A 153 5.02 12.12 8.37
C GLY A 153 4.56 11.55 7.03
N LEU A 154 5.34 11.72 5.96
CA LEU A 154 5.02 11.13 4.65
C LEU A 154 5.05 9.61 4.68
N VAL A 155 6.07 9.02 5.31
CA VAL A 155 6.16 7.56 5.49
C VAL A 155 5.00 7.06 6.35
N ALA A 156 4.64 7.79 7.41
CA ALA A 156 3.50 7.45 8.25
C ALA A 156 2.18 7.44 7.45
N LEU A 157 1.95 8.43 6.57
CA LEU A 157 0.77 8.43 5.67
C LEU A 157 0.75 7.21 4.75
N VAL A 158 1.89 6.83 4.17
CA VAL A 158 2.02 5.64 3.32
C VAL A 158 1.72 4.36 4.11
N GLY A 159 2.16 4.30 5.37
CA GLY A 159 1.87 3.20 6.30
C GLY A 159 0.45 3.23 6.89
N GLY A 160 -0.37 4.23 6.59
CA GLY A 160 -1.72 4.39 7.13
C GLY A 160 -1.78 5.00 8.55
N ASP A 161 -0.66 5.43 9.12
CA ASP A 161 -0.61 6.12 10.42
C ASP A 161 -0.83 7.63 10.27
N VAL A 162 -2.08 7.98 9.98
CA VAL A 162 -2.52 9.37 9.81
C VAL A 162 -2.32 10.19 11.09
N LYS A 163 -2.45 9.55 12.27
CA LYS A 163 -2.28 10.24 13.56
C LYS A 163 -0.84 10.67 13.77
N LYS A 164 0.13 9.79 13.47
CA LYS A 164 1.55 10.14 13.54
C LYS A 164 1.89 11.24 12.55
N ALA A 165 1.39 11.18 11.31
CA ALA A 165 1.59 12.24 10.34
C ALA A 165 1.07 13.62 10.83
N ALA A 166 -0.13 13.64 11.44
CA ALA A 166 -0.67 14.85 12.05
C ALA A 166 0.21 15.36 13.21
N ALA A 167 0.68 14.47 14.08
CA ALA A 167 1.54 14.84 15.22
C ALA A 167 2.90 15.41 14.78
N GLU A 168 3.50 14.89 13.71
CA GLU A 168 4.73 15.48 13.15
C GLU A 168 4.47 16.87 12.56
N ALA A 169 3.34 17.07 11.87
CA ALA A 169 2.93 18.38 11.37
C ALA A 169 2.72 19.39 12.50
N ASP A 170 2.01 18.98 13.56
CA ASP A 170 1.79 19.80 14.76
C ASP A 170 3.12 20.18 15.42
N THR A 171 4.07 19.24 15.50
CA THR A 171 5.40 19.52 16.07
C THR A 171 6.19 20.51 15.23
N ILE A 172 6.13 20.41 13.90
CA ILE A 172 6.76 21.38 12.99
C ILE A 172 6.16 22.77 13.22
N LEU A 173 4.83 22.87 13.24
CA LEU A 173 4.10 24.14 13.36
C LEU A 173 4.21 24.76 14.76
N ALA A 174 4.33 23.95 15.82
CA ALA A 174 4.58 24.43 17.17
C ALA A 174 5.96 25.11 17.28
N ARG A 175 6.97 24.57 16.58
CA ARG A 175 8.33 25.13 16.57
C ARG A 175 8.48 26.32 15.61
N SER A 176 7.80 26.28 14.46
CA SER A 176 7.84 27.33 13.44
C SER A 176 6.41 27.57 12.92
N PRO A 177 5.69 28.56 13.48
CA PRO A 177 4.25 28.79 13.23
C PRO A 177 3.79 29.07 11.80
N ASN A 178 4.67 29.08 10.81
CA ASN A 178 4.30 29.25 9.40
C ASN A 178 5.06 28.30 8.45
N HIS A 179 5.72 27.28 8.98
CA HIS A 179 6.58 26.42 8.19
C HIS A 179 5.83 25.71 7.06
N LEU A 180 6.31 25.84 5.82
CA LEU A 180 5.59 25.35 4.63
C LEU A 180 5.36 23.85 4.69
N LEU A 181 6.39 23.07 5.04
CA LEU A 181 6.27 21.61 5.19
C LEU A 181 5.27 21.20 6.28
N GLY A 182 5.14 22.00 7.35
CA GLY A 182 4.15 21.75 8.39
C GLY A 182 2.73 21.88 7.85
N TYR A 183 2.45 22.93 7.07
CA TYR A 183 1.14 23.10 6.43
C TYR A 183 0.86 22.05 5.35
N VAL A 184 1.85 21.67 4.54
CA VAL A 184 1.70 20.61 3.53
C VAL A 184 1.33 19.28 4.21
N LEU A 185 2.06 18.89 5.26
CA LEU A 185 1.82 17.64 5.96
C LEU A 185 0.48 17.65 6.70
N ALA A 186 0.13 18.76 7.36
CA ALA A 186 -1.16 18.91 8.03
C ALA A 186 -2.33 18.80 7.03
N ALA A 187 -2.19 19.37 5.83
CA ALA A 187 -3.20 19.24 4.78
C ALA A 187 -3.37 17.78 4.33
N ARG A 188 -2.26 17.06 4.08
CA ARG A 188 -2.28 15.64 3.70
C ARG A 188 -2.89 14.76 4.79
N ALA A 189 -2.54 15.00 6.06
CA ALA A 189 -3.12 14.26 7.19
C ALA A 189 -4.62 14.55 7.35
N ALA A 190 -5.03 15.82 7.18
CA ALA A 190 -6.45 16.19 7.21
C ALA A 190 -7.24 15.50 6.08
N GLU A 191 -6.70 15.43 4.87
CA GLU A 191 -7.28 14.67 3.76
C GLU A 191 -7.40 13.18 4.06
N ALA A 192 -6.32 12.56 4.53
CA ALA A 192 -6.33 11.15 4.89
C ALA A 192 -7.31 10.83 6.04
N SER A 193 -7.60 11.82 6.90
CA SER A 193 -8.63 11.69 7.94
C SER A 193 -10.07 11.97 7.46
N GLY A 194 -10.27 12.24 6.17
CA GLY A 194 -11.58 12.53 5.58
C GLY A 194 -12.05 13.98 5.77
N SER A 195 -11.19 14.89 6.23
CA SER A 195 -11.52 16.28 6.49
C SER A 195 -11.00 17.22 5.39
N ALA A 196 -11.68 17.21 4.23
CA ALA A 196 -11.36 18.08 3.11
C ALA A 196 -11.38 19.59 3.48
N ALA A 197 -12.30 19.98 4.37
CA ALA A 197 -12.40 21.36 4.87
C ALA A 197 -11.15 21.78 5.65
N LYS A 198 -10.66 20.93 6.57
CA LYS A 198 -9.42 21.21 7.32
C LYS A 198 -8.20 21.21 6.40
N ALA A 199 -8.13 20.28 5.45
CA ALA A 199 -7.05 20.24 4.48
C ALA A 199 -6.97 21.53 3.65
N GLN A 200 -8.13 22.04 3.23
CA GLN A 200 -8.22 23.31 2.52
C GLN A 200 -7.78 24.49 3.39
N GLN A 201 -8.16 24.54 4.66
CA GLN A 201 -7.70 25.57 5.59
C GLN A 201 -6.17 25.58 5.74
N PHE A 202 -5.53 24.41 5.84
CA PHE A 202 -4.07 24.34 5.90
C PHE A 202 -3.40 24.78 4.60
N ARG A 203 -3.99 24.46 3.44
CA ARG A 203 -3.51 24.96 2.14
C ARG A 203 -3.65 26.47 1.98
N GLU A 204 -4.73 27.06 2.49
CA GLU A 204 -4.90 28.52 2.49
C GLU A 204 -3.82 29.20 3.34
N LYS A 205 -3.52 28.64 4.52
CA LYS A 205 -2.40 29.10 5.37
C LYS A 205 -1.04 28.93 4.70
N LEU A 206 -0.83 27.81 3.98
CA LEU A 206 0.38 27.58 3.18
C LEU A 206 0.58 28.71 2.17
N VAL A 207 -0.43 29.02 1.36
CA VAL A 207 -0.36 30.07 0.34
C VAL A 207 -0.11 31.45 0.96
N ALA A 208 -0.74 31.74 2.11
CA ALA A 208 -0.52 32.99 2.83
C ALA A 208 0.92 33.15 3.35
N ALA A 209 1.54 32.05 3.80
CA ALA A 209 2.90 32.04 4.33
C ALA A 209 4.00 31.96 3.24
N GLU A 210 3.67 31.42 2.05
CA GLU A 210 4.63 30.96 1.05
C GLU A 210 5.70 32.01 0.69
N LYS A 211 5.29 33.25 0.40
CA LYS A 211 6.24 34.31 0.00
C LYS A 211 7.25 34.62 1.11
N ALA A 212 6.77 34.78 2.35
CA ALA A 212 7.62 35.17 3.48
C ALA A 212 8.55 34.03 3.90
N GLU A 213 8.05 32.79 3.89
CA GLU A 213 8.86 31.63 4.24
C GLU A 213 9.91 31.31 3.18
N ARG A 214 9.57 31.37 1.88
CA ARG A 214 10.54 31.13 0.81
C ARG A 214 11.69 32.13 0.81
N ALA A 215 11.47 33.36 1.29
CA ALA A 215 12.53 34.35 1.45
C ALA A 215 13.61 33.93 2.47
N LYS A 216 13.33 32.96 3.35
CA LYS A 216 14.29 32.39 4.30
C LYS A 216 15.27 31.41 3.66
N ALA A 217 15.03 30.99 2.41
CA ALA A 217 15.89 30.10 1.63
C ALA A 217 16.32 28.82 2.37
N LEU A 218 15.41 28.21 3.13
CA LEU A 218 15.68 26.95 3.82
C LEU A 218 15.88 25.82 2.80
N PRO A 219 16.93 24.97 2.92
CA PRO A 219 17.22 23.90 1.97
C PRO A 219 16.03 22.95 1.74
N GLU A 220 15.31 22.62 2.81
CA GLU A 220 14.15 21.73 2.75
C GLU A 220 12.98 22.29 1.92
N TYR A 221 12.91 23.60 1.71
CA TYR A 221 11.92 24.18 0.78
C TYR A 221 12.29 23.97 -0.68
N THR A 222 13.57 23.82 -0.98
CA THR A 222 14.05 23.46 -2.32
C THR A 222 13.87 21.96 -2.55
N ASP A 223 14.24 21.13 -1.57
CA ASP A 223 14.14 19.68 -1.65
C ASP A 223 12.69 19.21 -1.88
N HIS A 224 11.74 19.92 -1.25
CA HIS A 224 10.30 19.61 -1.30
C HIS A 224 9.48 20.62 -2.11
N ASP A 225 10.12 21.34 -3.05
CA ASP A 225 9.45 22.41 -3.81
C ASP A 225 8.24 21.90 -4.63
N ALA A 226 8.35 20.69 -5.19
CA ALA A 226 7.25 20.05 -5.92
C ALA A 226 6.03 19.81 -5.02
N ASP A 227 6.26 19.34 -3.79
CA ASP A 227 5.22 19.09 -2.80
C ASP A 227 4.53 20.38 -2.36
N ILE A 228 5.31 21.44 -2.10
CA ILE A 228 4.79 22.76 -1.74
C ILE A 228 3.94 23.33 -2.89
N LYS A 229 4.45 23.29 -4.12
CA LYS A 229 3.71 23.76 -5.31
C LYS A 229 2.43 22.98 -5.53
N ALA A 230 2.46 21.66 -5.39
CA ALA A 230 1.28 20.82 -5.55
C ALA A 230 0.20 21.15 -4.51
N ALA A 231 0.58 21.34 -3.24
CA ALA A 231 -0.36 21.72 -2.18
C ALA A 231 -0.91 23.15 -2.38
N ALA A 232 -0.06 24.10 -2.74
CA ALA A 232 -0.47 25.48 -3.05
C ALA A 232 -1.40 25.55 -4.27
N GLY A 233 -1.16 24.74 -5.29
CA GLY A 233 -2.03 24.63 -6.47
C GLY A 233 -3.42 24.09 -6.15
N GLN A 234 -3.52 23.15 -5.20
CA GLN A 234 -4.80 22.61 -4.74
C GLN A 234 -5.63 23.62 -3.95
N ALA A 235 -4.99 24.60 -3.28
CA ALA A 235 -5.70 25.66 -2.57
C ALA A 235 -6.60 26.50 -3.49
N LYS A 236 -6.20 26.61 -4.77
CA LYS A 236 -6.85 27.45 -5.78
C LYS A 236 -8.01 26.74 -6.49
N LYS A 237 -8.21 25.44 -6.26
CA LYS A 237 -9.32 24.69 -6.88
C LYS A 237 -10.62 24.99 -6.12
N PRO A 238 -11.76 25.17 -6.81
CA PRO A 238 -13.05 25.40 -6.16
C PRO A 238 -13.44 24.19 -5.30
N LYS A 239 -14.12 24.44 -4.18
CA LYS A 239 -14.71 23.39 -3.33
C LYS A 239 -15.81 22.69 -4.15
N ALA A 240 -15.65 21.39 -4.39
CA ALA A 240 -16.66 20.54 -5.02
C ALA A 240 -17.85 20.32 -4.09
#